data_AF-A0ABD0XQX0-F1
#
_entry.id   AF-A0ABD0XQX0-F1
#
_cell.length_a   1.000
_cell.length_b   1.000
_cell.length_c   1.000
_cell.angle_alpha   90.00
_cell.angle_beta   90.00
_cell.angle_gamma   90.00
#
_symmetry.space_group_name_H-M   'P 1'
#
loop_
_entity.id
_entity.type
_entity.pdbx_description
1 polymer ?
#
loop_
_entity_poly.entity_id
_entity_poly.type
_entity_poly.pdbx_seq_one_letter_code
_entity_poly.pdbx_strand_id
1 'polypeptide(L)' 'MSVSRPDGVTGKYRMIRHERDKLNDPNPQRFDRIQHTQLTMNTDGINSLKYDVTKMEKTNLFTIITVDVGNP' A
#
# COMPACT_ATOMS: atom_id res chain seq x y z
N MET A 1 18.40 3.98 6.00
CA MET A 1 17.52 4.06 4.82
C MET A 1 17.45 5.49 4.36
N SER A 2 17.76 5.77 3.10
CA SER A 2 17.55 7.09 2.47
C SER A 2 16.46 6.97 1.42
N VAL A 3 15.76 8.07 1.16
CA VAL A 3 14.72 8.14 0.11
C VAL A 3 15.28 8.95 -1.04
N SER A 4 15.38 8.36 -2.22
CA SER A 4 15.69 9.08 -3.45
C SER A 4 14.42 9.77 -3.97
N ARG A 5 14.52 11.03 -4.38
CA ARG A 5 13.40 11.81 -4.92
C ARG A 5 13.85 12.63 -6.14
N PRO A 6 13.03 12.70 -7.21
CA PRO A 6 13.25 13.68 -8.27
C PRO A 6 13.04 15.11 -7.73
N ASP A 7 13.47 16.10 -8.50
CA ASP A 7 13.24 17.50 -8.15
C ASP A 7 11.73 17.85 -8.15
N GLY A 8 11.39 18.96 -7.48
CA GLY A 8 9.99 19.37 -7.29
C GLY A 8 9.27 19.82 -8.58
N VAL A 9 9.99 20.03 -9.68
CA VAL A 9 9.38 20.33 -10.99
C VAL A 9 9.03 19.03 -11.70
N THR A 10 9.97 18.07 -11.74
CA THR A 10 9.78 16.76 -12.37
C THR A 10 8.81 15.86 -11.58
N GLY A 11 8.82 15.92 -10.25
CA GLY A 11 8.03 15.05 -9.37
C GLY A 11 6.55 15.40 -9.23
N LYS A 12 6.01 16.32 -10.04
CA LYS A 12 4.60 16.73 -9.96
C LYS A 12 3.68 15.62 -10.47
N TYR A 13 2.57 15.39 -9.77
CA TYR A 13 1.52 14.46 -10.16
C TYR A 13 0.14 15.06 -9.91
N ARG A 14 -0.88 14.49 -10.57
CA ARG A 14 -2.28 14.87 -10.38
C ARG A 14 -3.07 13.69 -9.82
N MET A 15 -3.64 13.87 -8.64
CA MET A 15 -4.58 12.92 -8.06
C MET A 15 -5.91 12.97 -8.83
N ILE A 16 -6.42 11.80 -9.23
CA ILE A 16 -7.79 11.67 -9.75
C ILE A 16 -8.74 11.82 -8.57
N ARG A 17 -9.71 12.74 -8.68
CA ARG A 17 -10.64 13.05 -7.58
C ARG A 17 -11.48 11.81 -7.23
N HIS A 18 -11.61 11.55 -5.94
CA HIS A 18 -12.50 10.56 -5.35
C HIS A 18 -12.96 11.08 -3.98
N GLU A 19 -14.05 10.53 -3.47
CA GLU A 19 -14.45 10.74 -2.08
C GLU A 19 -13.34 10.29 -1.15
N ARG A 20 -13.14 10.99 -0.03
CA ARG A 20 -12.07 10.65 0.91
C ARG A 20 -12.29 9.23 1.46
N ASP A 21 -11.26 8.39 1.34
CA ASP A 21 -11.27 7.05 1.93
C ASP A 21 -11.52 7.12 3.44
N LYS A 22 -12.51 6.37 3.93
CA LYS A 22 -12.91 6.37 5.35
C LYS A 22 -11.80 5.99 6.33
N LEU A 23 -10.76 5.31 5.84
CA LEU A 23 -9.63 4.82 6.66
C LEU A 23 -8.40 5.74 6.58
N ASN A 24 -8.51 6.90 5.90
CA ASN A 24 -7.39 7.79 5.58
C ASN A 24 -7.54 9.15 6.29
N ASP A 25 -7.93 9.09 7.56
CA ASP A 25 -7.93 10.23 8.47
C ASP A 25 -6.50 10.64 8.86
N PRO A 26 -6.28 11.89 9.33
CA PRO A 26 -4.98 12.28 9.88
C PRO A 26 -4.50 11.25 10.90
N ASN A 27 -3.22 10.87 10.87
CA ASN A 27 -2.67 9.82 11.73
C ASN A 27 -2.08 10.41 13.03
N PRO A 28 -2.85 10.50 14.14
CA PRO A 28 -2.34 11.01 15.41
C PRO A 28 -1.32 10.04 16.06
N GLN A 29 -1.30 8.76 15.68
CA GLN A 29 -0.48 7.69 16.26
C GLN A 29 0.88 7.53 15.54
N ARG A 30 1.37 8.58 14.86
CA ARG A 30 2.56 8.48 14.00
C ARG A 30 3.79 7.93 14.74
N PHE A 31 4.04 8.36 15.98
CA PHE A 31 5.21 7.92 16.74
C PHE A 31 5.08 6.46 17.20
N ASP A 32 3.92 6.06 17.70
CA ASP A 32 3.65 4.68 18.12
C ASP A 32 3.83 3.70 16.96
N ARG A 33 3.37 4.08 15.76
CA ARG A 33 3.54 3.25 14.56
C ARG A 33 5.00 3.10 14.15
N ILE A 34 5.86 4.11 14.33
CA ILE A 34 7.29 3.99 14.04
C ILE A 34 7.94 2.95 14.94
N GLN A 35 7.63 2.97 16.25
CA GLN A 35 8.13 1.96 17.18
C GLN A 35 7.59 0.58 16.85
N HIS A 36 6.30 0.46 16.58
CA HIS A 36 5.67 -0.81 16.21
C HIS A 36 6.27 -1.40 14.92
N THR A 37 6.54 -0.58 13.90
CA THR A 37 7.20 -1.05 12.67
C THR A 37 8.56 -1.67 12.95
N GLN A 38 9.38 -1.11 13.86
CA GLN A 38 10.66 -1.72 14.20
C GLN A 38 10.51 -3.11 14.83
N LEU A 39 9.42 -3.33 15.57
CA LEU A 39 9.13 -4.61 16.24
C LEU A 39 8.60 -5.65 15.27
N THR A 40 7.72 -5.27 14.34
CA THR A 40 6.97 -6.23 13.50
C THR A 40 7.51 -6.41 12.09
N MET A 41 8.38 -5.51 11.59
CA MET A 41 8.81 -5.54 10.18
C MET A 41 9.45 -6.85 9.70
N ASN A 42 10.05 -7.63 10.60
CA ASN A 42 10.68 -8.90 10.25
C ASN A 42 9.71 -10.09 10.29
N THR A 43 8.55 -9.94 10.92
CA THR A 43 7.56 -11.00 11.14
C THR A 43 6.27 -10.78 10.37
N ASP A 44 5.98 -9.53 9.99
CA ASP A 44 4.76 -9.12 9.30
C ASP A 44 5.11 -8.43 7.97
N GLY A 45 4.89 -9.13 6.86
CA GLY A 45 5.26 -8.68 5.51
C GLY A 45 5.18 -9.80 4.48
N ILE A 46 6.10 -9.81 3.51
CA ILE A 46 6.11 -10.79 2.40
C ILE A 46 6.17 -12.24 2.92
N ASN A 47 6.85 -12.45 4.06
CA ASN A 47 6.99 -13.77 4.68
C ASN A 47 5.71 -14.28 5.39
N SER A 48 4.78 -13.39 5.76
CA SER A 48 3.52 -13.75 6.43
C SER A 48 2.29 -13.59 5.53
N LEU A 49 2.47 -13.09 4.30
CA LEU A 49 1.40 -12.79 3.36
C LEU A 49 0.59 -14.05 2.98
N LYS A 50 -0.73 -13.99 3.19
CA LYS A 50 -1.70 -15.03 2.80
C LYS A 50 -2.79 -14.41 1.94
N TYR A 51 -3.02 -14.98 0.77
CA TYR A 51 -4.10 -14.61 -0.14
C TYR A 51 -4.34 -15.74 -1.15
N ASP A 52 -5.55 -15.78 -1.70
CA ASP A 52 -5.93 -16.71 -2.76
C ASP A 52 -6.27 -15.95 -4.05
N VAL A 53 -5.72 -16.38 -5.18
CA VAL A 53 -6.08 -15.81 -6.48
C VAL A 53 -7.40 -16.43 -6.95
N THR A 54 -8.46 -15.61 -6.97
CA THR A 54 -9.80 -16.07 -7.35
C THR A 54 -10.04 -15.99 -8.86
N LYS A 55 -9.40 -15.02 -9.53
CA LYS A 55 -9.54 -14.81 -10.98
C LYS A 55 -8.30 -14.12 -11.56
N MET A 56 -7.90 -14.53 -12.76
CA MET A 56 -6.84 -13.88 -13.53
C MET A 56 -7.31 -13.61 -14.97
N GLU A 57 -7.21 -12.36 -15.41
CA GLU A 57 -7.63 -11.92 -16.75
C GLU A 57 -6.52 -11.09 -17.40
N LYS A 58 -6.04 -11.55 -18.56
CA LYS A 58 -5.08 -10.81 -19.37
C LYS A 58 -5.83 -9.93 -20.37
N THR A 59 -5.63 -8.63 -20.30
CA THR A 59 -6.13 -7.67 -21.29
C THR A 59 -4.97 -7.17 -22.16
N ASN A 60 -5.27 -6.38 -23.19
CA ASN A 60 -4.24 -5.82 -24.07
C ASN A 60 -3.31 -4.82 -23.37
N LEU A 61 -3.76 -4.16 -22.29
CA LEU A 61 -3.03 -3.08 -21.64
C LEU A 61 -2.60 -3.40 -20.20
N PHE A 62 -3.26 -4.34 -19.54
CA PHE A 62 -2.97 -4.73 -18.15
C PHE A 62 -3.49 -6.13 -17.83
N THR A 63 -3.05 -6.69 -16.69
CA THR A 63 -3.58 -7.95 -16.16
C THR A 63 -4.36 -7.66 -14.88
N ILE A 64 -5.57 -8.20 -14.80
CA ILE A 64 -6.39 -8.15 -13.59
C ILE A 64 -6.13 -9.43 -12.81
N ILE A 65 -5.72 -9.28 -11.55
CA ILE A 65 -5.59 -10.38 -10.61
C ILE A 65 -6.55 -10.06 -9.46
N THR A 66 -7.66 -10.80 -9.41
CA THR A 66 -8.62 -10.69 -8.30
C THR A 66 -8.18 -11.67 -7.22
N VAL A 67 -8.07 -11.18 -5.99
CA VAL A 67 -7.56 -11.94 -4.84
C VAL A 67 -8.51 -11.85 -3.66
N ASP A 68 -8.59 -12.92 -2.88
CA ASP A 68 -9.15 -12.93 -1.53
C ASP A 68 -7.99 -12.75 -0.53
N VAL A 69 -8.08 -11.73 0.32
CA VAL A 69 -7.06 -11.40 1.34
C VAL A 69 -7.51 -11.76 2.76
N GLY A 70 -8.64 -12.48 2.89
CA GLY A 70 -9.22 -12.86 4.17
C GLY A 70 -9.88 -11.69 4.91
N ASN A 71 -10.13 -11.91 6.20
CA ASN A 71 -10.69 -10.92 7.12
C ASN A 71 -9.65 -10.54 8.20
N PRO A 72 -9.80 -9.36 8.84
CA PRO A 72 -8.95 -8.93 9.95
C PRO A 72 -8.96 -9.89 11.15
#